data_AF-A0A212IUH3-F1
#
_entry.id   AF-A0A212IUH3-F1
#
_cell.length_a   1.000
_cell.length_b   1.000
_cell.length_c   1.000
_cell.angle_alpha   90.00
_cell.angle_beta   90.00
_cell.angle_gamma   90.00
#
_symmetry.space_group_name_H-M   'P 1'
#
loop_
_entity.id
_entity.type
_entity.pdbx_description
1 polymer ?
#
loop_
_entity_poly.entity_id
_entity_poly.type
_entity_poly.pdbx_seq_one_letter_code
_entity_poly.pdbx_strand_id
1 'polypeptide(L)'
;MDMNVIERTASHATVPEHSAAFMEAMSGGKAFLEGGYVFYAAGEWLIGVGYPLADVPGGYSPAEFFEALTAARRRTNARDCWVIAPELPAPLAAHEDETDVFYTLPSDALPPKGLTGPLRKAATLLRIEEGKEFTAGHRRLWAEFLRRKELRPNIRELFARTPQVLAAPGTDIRLLNAWDENGRLAACLVLDYVPAAFVSYIIGAHSREAYVPHASDLLFAAMLQNARESGKRAVHLGLGVNDGIRRFKEKWGGEATLPYRAASWKNNDPQTFSGQKTDIGKVLVGTLFAEETPQTATPAGTVLFGKRLPPEQRPYAMLWKLEKNGKTSWIGGTAHAFRYSFASSFRKLFAETDTVIFEGPLDPASMAAFSRQGYARDAETPRIADLLTEAEIRCLERVVRGPENSCARFLNMCAQNPADVRRILGEARPWCVFFTLWHAFLERHGWHQSVDLEAWRIAHEMNRVVLGMESIEEQTASLESVPLDRILRFLRNAPDWKNRMRHNARAYLDGDLHGMLGTSTEFPTRTEQVIGMRDQRFRERMRPYIEAGRTAVFVGTAHMLNLEKMLREDGFTVTQIRPTVRHKLRALFK
;
A
#
# COMPACT_ATOMS: atom_id res chain seq x y z
N MET A 1 18.42 22.71 32.76
CA MET A 1 17.47 21.60 32.93
C MET A 1 17.02 21.23 31.55
N ASP A 2 17.48 20.10 31.02
CA ASP A 2 17.16 19.69 29.66
C ASP A 2 15.68 19.34 29.58
N MET A 3 14.92 20.24 28.97
CA MET A 3 13.50 20.02 28.67
C MET A 3 13.39 18.80 27.76
N ASN A 4 12.49 17.87 28.08
CA ASN A 4 12.26 16.68 27.27
C ASN A 4 11.94 17.10 25.82
N VAL A 5 12.43 16.36 24.83
CA VAL A 5 12.20 16.65 23.38
C VAL A 5 10.72 16.93 23.12
N ILE A 6 9.83 16.11 23.70
CA ILE A 6 8.38 16.24 23.55
C ILE A 6 7.85 17.58 24.09
N GLU A 7 8.33 18.03 25.25
CA GLU A 7 7.90 19.29 25.87
C GLU A 7 8.40 20.50 25.08
N ARG A 8 9.66 20.43 24.59
CA ARG A 8 10.25 21.49 23.77
C ARG A 8 9.51 21.64 22.45
N THR A 9 9.24 20.53 21.76
CA THR A 9 8.53 20.56 20.48
C THR A 9 7.09 21.02 20.65
N ALA A 10 6.41 20.63 21.73
CA ALA A 10 5.05 21.12 22.02
C ALA A 10 5.02 22.63 22.27
N SER A 11 5.98 23.16 23.05
CA SER A 11 6.05 24.58 23.42
C SER A 11 6.41 25.49 22.25
N HIS A 12 7.25 25.00 21.33
CA HIS A 12 7.82 25.78 20.23
C HIS A 12 7.42 25.28 18.83
N ALA A 13 6.31 24.53 18.74
CA ALA A 13 5.76 24.04 17.49
C ALA A 13 5.37 25.19 16.55
N THR A 14 5.67 25.03 15.26
CA THR A 14 5.34 25.98 14.18
C THR A 14 4.51 25.31 13.08
N VAL A 15 4.65 23.99 12.92
CA VAL A 15 3.86 23.13 12.03
C VAL A 15 3.30 21.92 12.79
N PRO A 16 2.22 21.27 12.31
CA PRO A 16 1.61 20.11 12.97
C PRO A 16 2.59 18.96 13.21
N GLU A 17 3.55 18.77 12.31
CA GLU A 17 4.57 17.72 12.38
C GLU A 17 5.58 17.95 13.52
N HIS A 18 5.52 19.06 14.26
CA HIS A 18 6.22 19.26 15.54
C HIS A 18 5.50 18.62 16.73
N SER A 19 4.29 18.10 16.55
CA SER A 19 3.62 17.34 17.61
C SER A 19 4.30 15.98 17.77
N ALA A 20 5.39 15.94 18.55
CA ALA A 20 6.26 14.78 18.65
C ALA A 20 5.51 13.53 19.11
N ALA A 21 4.72 13.61 20.19
CA ALA A 21 3.97 12.46 20.70
C ALA A 21 2.96 11.92 19.66
N PHE A 22 2.28 12.80 18.93
CA PHE A 22 1.37 12.41 17.86
C PHE A 22 2.15 11.73 16.71
N MET A 23 3.26 12.32 16.28
CA MET A 23 4.08 11.79 15.20
C MET A 23 4.77 10.48 15.57
N GLU A 24 5.19 10.28 16.82
CA GLU A 24 5.69 8.99 17.30
C GLU A 24 4.59 7.92 17.27
N ALA A 25 3.39 8.24 17.78
CA ALA A 25 2.25 7.32 17.80
C ALA A 25 1.77 6.96 16.39
N MET A 26 1.79 7.94 15.49
CA MET A 26 1.45 7.75 14.09
C MET A 26 2.51 6.94 13.37
N SER A 27 3.75 7.41 13.32
CA SER A 27 4.83 6.86 12.48
C SER A 27 5.50 5.60 13.03
N GLY A 28 5.48 5.41 14.36
CA GLY A 28 6.28 4.42 15.07
C GLY A 28 7.76 4.83 15.28
N GLY A 29 8.16 6.01 14.79
CA GLY A 29 9.50 6.56 15.00
C GLY A 29 9.68 7.19 16.37
N LYS A 30 10.94 7.44 16.75
CA LYS A 30 11.30 8.24 17.92
C LYS A 30 11.78 9.62 17.52
N ALA A 31 11.24 10.62 18.22
CA ALA A 31 11.56 12.02 18.01
C ALA A 31 12.92 12.35 18.63
N PHE A 32 13.74 13.11 17.90
CA PHE A 32 14.96 13.70 18.43
C PHE A 32 15.22 15.05 17.75
N LEU A 33 16.06 15.86 18.38
CA LEU A 33 16.44 17.17 17.87
C LEU A 33 17.86 17.13 17.32
N GLU A 34 18.08 17.82 16.20
CA GLU A 34 19.40 18.03 15.59
C GLU A 34 19.38 19.41 14.91
N GLY A 35 20.36 20.27 15.21
CA GLY A 35 20.46 21.60 14.59
C GLY A 35 19.21 22.50 14.69
N GLY A 36 18.38 22.35 15.73
CA GLY A 36 17.14 23.13 15.89
C GLY A 36 15.92 22.59 15.13
N TYR A 37 16.07 21.45 14.44
CA TYR A 37 15.00 20.78 13.70
C TYR A 37 14.57 19.49 14.38
N VAL A 38 13.33 19.08 14.10
CA VAL A 38 12.75 17.83 14.62
C VAL A 38 12.94 16.72 13.61
N PHE A 39 13.44 15.58 14.08
CA PHE A 39 13.61 14.37 13.30
C PHE A 39 12.89 13.20 13.96
N TYR A 40 12.39 12.29 13.13
CA TYR A 40 11.80 11.03 13.58
C TYR A 40 12.54 9.88 12.90
N ALA A 41 12.95 8.87 13.66
CA ALA A 41 13.61 7.70 13.10
C ALA A 41 13.20 6.40 13.79
N ALA A 42 13.18 5.32 13.02
CA ALA A 42 13.18 3.95 13.52
C ALA A 42 13.78 3.02 12.45
N GLY A 43 14.43 1.94 12.86
CA GLY A 43 15.06 1.01 11.92
C GLY A 43 16.03 1.72 10.97
N GLU A 44 15.84 1.56 9.65
CA GLU A 44 16.67 2.18 8.61
C GLU A 44 16.05 3.44 7.99
N TRP A 45 15.10 4.12 8.66
CA TRP A 45 14.43 5.28 8.08
C TRP A 45 14.47 6.54 8.95
N LEU A 46 14.36 7.70 8.28
CA LEU A 46 14.41 9.04 8.87
C LEU A 46 13.38 9.97 8.21
N ILE A 47 12.64 10.72 9.03
CA ILE A 47 11.82 11.86 8.62
C ILE A 47 12.45 13.12 9.21
N GLY A 48 12.76 14.11 8.37
CA GLY A 48 13.22 15.42 8.78
C GLY A 48 12.15 16.48 8.62
N VAL A 49 11.84 17.20 9.69
CA VAL A 49 10.95 18.36 9.67
C VAL A 49 11.81 19.61 9.57
N GLY A 50 11.97 20.11 8.35
CA GLY A 50 12.73 21.31 8.00
C GLY A 50 12.02 22.60 8.32
N TYR A 51 11.23 22.64 9.39
CA TYR A 51 10.71 23.87 9.97
C TYR A 51 11.42 24.04 11.31
N PRO A 52 12.14 25.14 11.54
CA PRO A 52 12.80 25.34 12.82
C PRO A 52 11.74 25.53 13.92
N LEU A 53 12.08 25.10 15.14
CA LEU A 53 11.27 25.43 16.32
C LEU A 53 11.30 26.95 16.57
N ALA A 54 10.23 27.48 17.16
CA ALA A 54 10.05 28.93 17.34
C ALA A 54 11.11 29.59 18.26
N ASP A 55 11.80 28.81 19.10
CA ASP A 55 12.90 29.26 19.95
C ASP A 55 14.26 29.34 19.22
N VAL A 56 14.36 28.83 18.00
CA VAL A 56 15.58 28.87 17.19
C VAL A 56 15.69 30.23 16.49
N PRO A 57 16.73 31.03 16.78
CA PRO A 57 16.93 32.32 16.12
C PRO A 57 17.37 32.15 14.67
N GLY A 58 17.01 33.09 13.78
CA GLY A 58 17.50 33.12 12.39
C GLY A 58 16.54 32.55 11.34
N GLY A 59 15.45 31.88 11.75
CA GLY A 59 14.45 31.36 10.82
C GLY A 59 14.94 30.14 10.02
N TYR A 60 14.28 29.82 8.91
CA TYR A 60 14.65 28.67 8.08
C TYR A 60 15.82 28.99 7.14
N SER A 61 16.87 28.18 7.18
CA SER A 61 17.97 28.17 6.21
C SER A 61 18.11 26.78 5.56
N PRO A 62 18.04 26.67 4.21
CA PRO A 62 18.25 25.39 3.53
C PRO A 62 19.61 24.76 3.82
N ALA A 63 20.66 25.56 4.03
CA ALA A 63 22.00 25.08 4.33
C ALA A 63 22.07 24.47 5.74
N GLU A 64 21.57 25.19 6.75
CA GLU A 64 21.55 24.73 8.14
C GLU A 64 20.69 23.48 8.30
N PHE A 65 19.53 23.44 7.63
CA PHE A 65 18.70 22.24 7.61
C PHE A 65 19.41 21.05 6.95
N PHE A 66 20.15 21.26 5.87
CA PHE A 66 20.89 20.19 5.21
C PHE A 66 22.04 19.65 6.06
N GLU A 67 22.72 20.52 6.80
CA GLU A 67 23.74 20.13 7.79
C GLU A 67 23.12 19.28 8.91
N ALA A 68 22.01 19.76 9.51
CA ALA A 68 21.27 19.04 10.53
C ALA A 68 20.76 17.68 10.04
N LEU A 69 20.18 17.63 8.82
CA LEU A 69 19.75 16.40 8.18
C LEU A 69 20.91 15.43 7.96
N THR A 70 22.08 15.93 7.56
CA THR A 70 23.27 15.11 7.35
C THR A 70 23.77 14.53 8.68
N ALA A 71 23.78 15.32 9.74
CA ALA A 71 24.13 14.87 11.09
C ALA A 71 23.12 13.83 11.62
N ALA A 72 21.82 14.10 11.49
CA ALA A 72 20.74 13.21 11.87
C ALA A 72 20.85 11.87 11.12
N ARG A 73 21.13 11.90 9.81
CA ARG A 73 21.34 10.69 9.00
C ARG A 73 22.55 9.88 9.46
N ARG A 74 23.67 10.53 9.77
CA ARG A 74 24.86 9.85 10.30
C ARG A 74 24.58 9.19 11.65
N ARG A 75 23.81 9.87 12.51
CA ARG A 75 23.42 9.37 13.82
C ARG A 75 22.51 8.15 13.74
N THR A 76 21.57 8.12 12.79
CA THR A 76 20.57 7.04 12.68
C THR A 76 20.94 5.94 11.70
N ASN A 77 21.95 6.16 10.85
CA ASN A 77 22.29 5.28 9.73
C ASN A 77 21.10 5.01 8.79
N ALA A 78 20.19 5.99 8.68
CA ALA A 78 18.99 5.85 7.86
C ALA A 78 19.31 5.78 6.37
N ARG A 79 18.68 4.84 5.68
CA ARG A 79 18.73 4.64 4.23
C ARG A 79 17.54 5.26 3.53
N ASP A 80 16.35 5.13 4.12
CA ASP A 80 15.11 5.71 3.62
C ASP A 80 14.89 7.08 4.29
N CYS A 81 14.87 8.15 3.51
CA CYS A 81 14.75 9.51 4.03
C CYS A 81 13.53 10.22 3.43
N TRP A 82 12.79 10.91 4.29
CA TRP A 82 11.74 11.86 3.92
C TRP A 82 12.02 13.19 4.58
N VAL A 83 11.79 14.28 3.86
CA VAL A 83 11.84 15.61 4.47
C VAL A 83 10.66 16.44 4.02
N ILE A 84 10.24 17.33 4.90
CA ILE A 84 9.33 18.42 4.59
C ILE A 84 9.99 19.74 4.97
N ALA A 85 9.90 20.77 4.13
CA ALA A 85 10.51 22.07 4.39
C ALA A 85 9.80 23.20 3.61
N PRO A 86 9.96 24.48 4.01
CA PRO A 86 9.51 25.61 3.21
C PRO A 86 10.17 25.67 1.83
N GLU A 87 11.46 25.35 1.79
CA GLU A 87 12.29 25.27 0.60
C GLU A 87 13.20 24.03 0.73
N LEU A 88 13.43 23.29 -0.35
CA LEU A 88 14.31 22.12 -0.28
C LEU A 88 15.77 22.55 -0.45
N PRO A 89 16.71 21.98 0.34
CA PRO A 89 18.13 22.13 0.06
C PRO A 89 18.47 21.72 -1.38
N ALA A 90 19.38 22.45 -2.03
CA ALA A 90 19.74 22.21 -3.44
C ALA A 90 20.06 20.73 -3.78
N PRO A 91 20.77 19.96 -2.94
CA PRO A 91 21.01 18.53 -3.19
C PRO A 91 19.74 17.67 -3.22
N LEU A 92 18.64 18.12 -2.62
CA LEU A 92 17.37 17.40 -2.54
C LEU A 92 16.36 17.85 -3.61
N ALA A 93 16.68 18.86 -4.42
CA ALA A 93 15.78 19.36 -5.46
C ALA A 93 15.38 18.28 -6.48
N ALA A 94 16.30 17.35 -6.80
CA ALA A 94 16.03 16.23 -7.71
C ALA A 94 15.09 15.15 -7.11
N HIS A 95 14.84 15.22 -5.80
CA HIS A 95 14.03 14.28 -5.03
C HIS A 95 12.68 14.89 -4.60
N GLU A 96 12.33 16.08 -5.12
CA GLU A 96 11.08 16.75 -4.80
C GLU A 96 9.87 15.95 -5.32
N ASP A 97 8.97 15.63 -4.40
CA ASP A 97 7.81 14.79 -4.66
C ASP A 97 6.50 15.57 -4.64
N GLU A 98 6.37 16.58 -3.77
CA GLU A 98 5.12 17.31 -3.55
C GLU A 98 5.39 18.76 -3.16
N THR A 99 4.53 19.64 -3.66
CA THR A 99 4.49 21.07 -3.32
C THR A 99 3.07 21.45 -2.92
N ASP A 100 2.92 22.16 -1.81
CA ASP A 100 1.64 22.68 -1.31
C ASP A 100 1.93 23.86 -0.36
N VAL A 101 0.92 24.31 0.39
CA VAL A 101 1.03 25.38 1.38
C VAL A 101 0.15 25.03 2.59
N PHE A 102 0.66 25.31 3.78
CA PHE A 102 -0.10 25.20 5.01
C PHE A 102 -1.05 26.37 5.18
N TYR A 103 -2.28 26.05 5.59
CA TYR A 103 -3.30 27.04 5.92
C TYR A 103 -3.47 27.14 7.43
N THR A 104 -3.47 28.36 7.94
CA THR A 104 -3.82 28.63 9.34
C THR A 104 -4.97 29.60 9.42
N LEU A 105 -5.71 29.53 10.52
CA LEU A 105 -6.86 30.38 10.79
C LEU A 105 -6.72 30.91 12.21
N PRO A 106 -6.72 32.25 12.43
CA PRO A 106 -6.71 32.80 13.78
C PRO A 106 -7.85 32.22 14.61
N SER A 107 -7.57 31.87 15.87
CA SER A 107 -8.61 31.30 16.73
C SER A 107 -9.75 32.29 16.94
N ASP A 108 -9.47 33.59 16.84
CA ASP A 108 -10.42 34.71 16.92
C ASP A 108 -11.25 34.98 15.65
N ALA A 109 -11.04 34.21 14.58
CA ALA A 109 -11.81 34.34 13.34
C ALA A 109 -13.33 34.18 13.54
N LEU A 110 -14.10 35.09 12.93
CA LEU A 110 -15.56 35.07 12.98
C LEU A 110 -16.14 34.15 11.89
N PRO A 111 -17.26 33.45 12.16
CA PRO A 111 -17.95 32.70 11.13
C PRO A 111 -18.33 33.59 9.94
N PRO A 112 -18.24 33.08 8.70
CA PRO A 112 -18.68 33.80 7.51
C PRO A 112 -20.13 34.29 7.64
N LYS A 113 -20.41 35.53 7.24
CA LYS A 113 -21.74 36.16 7.42
C LYS A 113 -22.91 35.27 6.95
N GLY A 114 -22.74 34.59 5.80
CA GLY A 114 -23.74 33.68 5.24
C GLY A 114 -23.96 32.36 6.00
N LEU A 115 -23.10 32.02 6.97
CA LEU A 115 -23.22 30.82 7.79
C LEU A 115 -23.92 31.06 9.13
N THR A 116 -24.12 32.31 9.56
CA THR A 116 -24.71 32.63 10.88
C THR A 116 -26.08 31.96 11.10
N GLY A 117 -26.99 32.07 10.11
CA GLY A 117 -28.31 31.43 10.15
C GLY A 117 -28.23 29.89 10.10
N PRO A 118 -27.52 29.32 9.11
CA PRO A 118 -27.27 27.88 9.02
C PRO A 118 -26.69 27.26 10.30
N LEU A 119 -25.70 27.91 10.93
CA LEU A 119 -25.08 27.45 12.17
C LEU A 119 -26.06 27.44 13.33
N ARG A 120 -26.87 28.50 13.50
CA ARG A 120 -27.91 28.56 14.53
C ARG A 120 -28.92 27.42 14.37
N LYS A 121 -29.32 27.09 13.13
CA LYS A 121 -30.23 25.97 12.85
C LYS A 121 -29.58 24.60 13.09
N ALA A 122 -28.31 24.44 12.72
CA ALA A 122 -27.58 23.20 13.01
C ALA A 122 -27.43 22.98 14.53
N ALA A 123 -27.17 24.05 15.29
CA ALA A 123 -27.02 23.99 16.74
C ALA A 123 -28.32 23.61 17.49
N THR A 124 -29.51 23.83 16.91
CA THR A 124 -30.77 23.34 17.49
C THR A 124 -31.00 21.85 17.24
N LEU A 125 -30.31 21.26 16.26
CA LEU A 125 -30.50 19.87 15.82
C LEU A 125 -29.37 18.93 16.27
N LEU A 126 -28.22 19.50 16.65
CA LEU A 126 -27.01 18.76 16.95
C LEU A 126 -26.49 19.11 18.34
N ARG A 127 -26.13 18.08 19.10
CA ARG A 127 -25.38 18.20 20.34
C ARG A 127 -23.89 18.09 20.02
N ILE A 128 -23.13 19.12 20.39
CA ILE A 128 -21.67 19.11 20.26
C ILE A 128 -21.06 18.52 21.53
N GLU A 129 -20.06 17.66 21.35
CA GLU A 129 -19.34 17.02 22.44
C GLU A 129 -17.86 16.91 22.06
N GLU A 130 -16.97 17.35 22.95
CA GLU A 130 -15.53 17.07 22.84
C GLU A 130 -15.17 15.92 23.79
N GLY A 131 -14.44 14.92 23.28
CA GLY A 131 -14.06 13.76 24.08
C GLY A 131 -12.84 13.03 23.54
N LYS A 132 -12.33 12.07 24.32
CA LYS A 132 -11.20 11.21 23.92
C LYS A 132 -11.62 9.77 23.60
N GLU A 133 -12.89 9.43 23.78
CA GLU A 133 -13.38 8.06 23.67
C GLU A 133 -13.77 7.70 22.22
N PHE A 134 -13.14 6.67 21.67
CA PHE A 134 -13.45 6.15 20.34
C PHE A 134 -14.55 5.06 20.36
N THR A 135 -15.79 5.53 20.35
CA THR A 135 -17.00 4.68 20.39
C THR A 135 -17.34 3.96 19.07
N ALA A 136 -18.35 3.08 19.11
CA ALA A 136 -18.88 2.41 17.92
C ALA A 136 -19.48 3.38 16.88
N GLY A 137 -19.97 4.55 17.31
CA GLY A 137 -20.46 5.61 16.41
C GLY A 137 -19.36 6.11 15.48
N HIS A 138 -18.16 6.34 16.01
CA HIS A 138 -16.99 6.75 15.24
C HIS A 138 -16.57 5.68 14.22
N ARG A 139 -16.54 4.39 14.64
CA ARG A 139 -16.24 3.27 13.73
C ARG A 139 -17.19 3.23 12.54
N ARG A 140 -18.50 3.40 12.79
CA ARG A 140 -19.52 3.44 11.72
C ARG A 140 -19.32 4.64 10.80
N LEU A 141 -19.11 5.83 11.35
CA LEU A 141 -18.86 7.04 10.57
C LEU A 141 -17.60 6.92 9.70
N TRP A 142 -16.49 6.41 10.26
CA TRP A 142 -15.24 6.19 9.52
C TRP A 142 -15.44 5.17 8.40
N ALA A 143 -16.05 4.03 8.67
CA ALA A 143 -16.35 3.02 7.64
C ALA A 143 -17.25 3.57 6.54
N GLU A 144 -18.29 4.32 6.90
CA GLU A 144 -19.19 4.97 5.94
C GLU A 144 -18.44 5.96 5.05
N PHE A 145 -17.62 6.83 5.64
CA PHE A 145 -16.85 7.84 4.92
C PHE A 145 -15.81 7.22 4.00
N LEU A 146 -15.03 6.25 4.49
CA LEU A 146 -13.98 5.54 3.74
C LEU A 146 -14.52 4.68 2.59
N ARG A 147 -15.75 4.14 2.72
CA ARG A 147 -16.43 3.44 1.63
C ARG A 147 -16.83 4.38 0.50
N ARG A 148 -17.17 5.63 0.82
CA ARG A 148 -17.66 6.62 -0.16
C ARG A 148 -16.58 7.47 -0.80
N LYS A 149 -15.46 7.70 -0.11
CA LYS A 149 -14.39 8.60 -0.56
C LYS A 149 -13.13 7.81 -0.91
N GLU A 150 -12.63 8.04 -2.11
CA GLU A 150 -11.31 7.54 -2.50
C GLU A 150 -10.24 8.45 -1.90
N LEU A 151 -9.71 8.04 -0.75
CA LEU A 151 -8.63 8.75 -0.06
C LEU A 151 -7.27 8.12 -0.40
N ARG A 152 -6.23 8.97 -0.44
CA ARG A 152 -4.83 8.54 -0.54
C ARG A 152 -4.48 7.64 0.66
N PRO A 153 -3.57 6.66 0.52
CA PRO A 153 -3.21 5.72 1.59
C PRO A 153 -2.81 6.39 2.90
N ASN A 154 -2.05 7.48 2.81
CA ASN A 154 -1.61 8.28 3.96
C ASN A 154 -2.76 8.85 4.78
N ILE A 155 -3.80 9.35 4.10
CA ILE A 155 -5.00 9.83 4.77
C ILE A 155 -5.81 8.66 5.34
N ARG A 156 -5.93 7.52 4.63
CA ARG A 156 -6.63 6.33 5.17
C ARG A 156 -5.99 5.84 6.46
N GLU A 157 -4.67 5.88 6.54
CA GLU A 157 -3.93 5.47 7.73
C GLU A 157 -4.25 6.35 8.96
N LEU A 158 -4.46 7.67 8.77
CA LEU A 158 -4.91 8.56 9.85
C LEU A 158 -6.27 8.12 10.43
N PHE A 159 -7.20 7.67 9.57
CA PHE A 159 -8.49 7.12 9.99
C PHE A 159 -8.33 5.76 10.70
N ALA A 160 -7.45 4.89 10.20
CA ALA A 160 -7.21 3.57 10.78
C ALA A 160 -6.53 3.64 12.15
N ARG A 161 -5.61 4.60 12.35
CA ARG A 161 -4.84 4.78 13.58
C ARG A 161 -5.50 5.68 14.62
N THR A 162 -6.69 6.22 14.33
CA THR A 162 -7.40 7.13 15.26
C THR A 162 -7.52 6.55 16.68
N PRO A 163 -7.90 5.27 16.91
CA PRO A 163 -7.95 4.69 18.25
C PRO A 163 -6.59 4.65 18.96
N GLN A 164 -5.53 4.32 18.23
CA GLN A 164 -4.18 4.16 18.75
C GLN A 164 -3.59 5.52 19.17
N VAL A 165 -3.79 6.58 18.38
CA VAL A 165 -3.28 7.91 18.71
C VAL A 165 -4.03 8.57 19.87
N LEU A 166 -5.33 8.28 20.02
CA LEU A 166 -6.12 8.74 21.17
C LEU A 166 -5.66 8.11 22.49
N ALA A 167 -5.18 6.88 22.44
CA ALA A 167 -4.68 6.15 23.60
C ALA A 167 -3.18 6.35 23.87
N ALA A 168 -2.45 7.01 22.97
CA ALA A 168 -1.01 7.13 23.05
C ALA A 168 -0.57 8.07 24.20
N PRO A 169 0.42 7.68 25.02
CA PRO A 169 0.94 8.54 26.08
C PRO A 169 1.53 9.84 25.51
N GLY A 170 1.29 10.95 26.21
CA GLY A 170 1.83 12.27 25.83
C GLY A 170 1.11 12.96 24.67
N THR A 171 0.08 12.34 24.08
CA THR A 171 -0.79 13.00 23.10
C THR A 171 -1.96 13.71 23.80
N ASP A 172 -2.46 14.77 23.17
CA ASP A 172 -3.74 15.41 23.52
C ASP A 172 -4.63 15.46 22.27
N ILE A 173 -4.89 14.28 21.72
CA ILE A 173 -5.83 14.12 20.60
C ILE A 173 -7.25 14.09 21.15
N ARG A 174 -8.14 14.85 20.52
CA ARG A 174 -9.55 14.96 20.91
C ARG A 174 -10.45 14.79 19.70
N LEU A 175 -11.61 14.19 19.94
CA LEU A 175 -12.71 14.04 19.00
C LEU A 175 -13.72 15.14 19.27
N LEU A 176 -14.02 15.95 18.26
CA LEU A 176 -15.10 16.93 18.31
C LEU A 176 -16.28 16.38 17.52
N ASN A 177 -17.33 16.03 18.24
CA ASN A 177 -18.45 15.23 17.77
C ASN A 177 -19.72 16.07 17.61
N ALA A 178 -20.48 15.81 16.55
CA ALA A 178 -21.85 16.31 16.38
C ALA A 178 -22.81 15.13 16.39
N TRP A 179 -23.60 15.02 17.46
CA TRP A 179 -24.61 13.99 17.66
C TRP A 179 -26.00 14.51 17.31
N ASP A 180 -26.78 13.74 16.56
CA ASP A 180 -28.20 14.04 16.33
C ASP A 180 -29.08 13.67 17.55
N GLU A 181 -30.36 14.03 17.49
CA GLU A 181 -31.36 13.73 18.54
C GLU A 181 -31.53 12.23 18.83
N ASN A 182 -31.17 11.36 17.88
CA ASN A 182 -31.24 9.90 17.99
C ASN A 182 -29.94 9.28 18.50
N GLY A 183 -28.96 10.10 18.91
CA GLY A 183 -27.65 9.64 19.37
C GLY A 183 -26.77 9.08 18.26
N ARG A 184 -27.01 9.46 16.99
CA ARG A 184 -26.16 9.07 15.86
C ARG A 184 -25.16 10.18 15.55
N LEU A 185 -23.96 9.79 15.17
CA LEU A 185 -22.86 10.72 14.88
C LEU A 185 -23.02 11.29 13.47
N ALA A 186 -23.44 12.55 13.38
CA ALA A 186 -23.64 13.26 12.12
C ALA A 186 -22.31 13.75 11.51
N ALA A 187 -21.36 14.15 12.34
CA ALA A 187 -20.00 14.49 11.92
C ALA A 187 -19.01 14.40 13.08
N CYS A 188 -17.72 14.27 12.75
CA CYS A 188 -16.62 14.22 13.72
C CYS A 188 -15.35 14.85 13.14
N LEU A 189 -14.64 15.64 13.94
CA LEU A 189 -13.29 16.13 13.66
C LEU A 189 -12.30 15.53 14.67
N VAL A 190 -11.08 15.23 14.21
CA VAL A 190 -9.95 14.81 15.05
C VAL A 190 -8.97 15.97 15.14
N LEU A 191 -8.71 16.39 16.36
CA LEU A 191 -7.94 17.60 16.67
C LEU A 191 -6.75 17.25 17.56
N ASP A 192 -5.61 17.87 17.30
CA ASP A 192 -4.41 17.78 18.14
C ASP A 192 -4.21 19.08 18.93
N TYR A 193 -4.24 18.98 20.25
CA TYR A 193 -4.03 20.09 21.18
C TYR A 193 -2.61 20.16 21.77
N VAL A 194 -1.71 19.25 21.39
CA VAL A 194 -0.33 19.20 21.90
C VAL A 194 0.43 20.51 21.62
N PRO A 195 0.44 21.08 20.40
CA PRO A 195 1.13 22.34 20.15
C PRO A 195 0.61 23.48 21.01
N ALA A 196 1.47 24.21 21.72
CA ALA A 196 1.05 25.26 22.65
C ALA A 196 0.36 26.44 21.93
N ALA A 197 0.85 26.81 20.74
CA ALA A 197 0.38 27.99 20.02
C ALA A 197 -0.91 27.77 19.20
N PHE A 198 -1.23 26.53 18.80
CA PHE A 198 -2.35 26.24 17.91
C PHE A 198 -3.00 24.88 18.15
N VAL A 199 -4.22 24.69 17.64
CA VAL A 199 -4.85 23.36 17.48
C VAL A 199 -4.61 22.88 16.07
N SER A 200 -4.16 21.64 15.87
CA SER A 200 -4.07 21.07 14.52
C SER A 200 -5.34 20.32 14.15
N TYR A 201 -5.93 20.66 13.01
CA TYR A 201 -6.95 19.85 12.37
C TYR A 201 -6.28 18.67 11.63
N ILE A 202 -6.49 17.44 12.10
CA ILE A 202 -5.88 16.24 11.52
C ILE A 202 -6.75 15.68 10.39
N ILE A 203 -7.97 15.25 10.74
CA ILE A 203 -8.94 14.66 9.81
C ILE A 203 -10.37 14.95 10.28
N GLY A 204 -11.35 14.74 9.41
CA GLY A 204 -12.75 14.75 9.79
C GLY A 204 -13.63 14.06 8.77
N ALA A 205 -14.81 13.63 9.21
CA ALA A 205 -15.84 13.11 8.34
C ALA A 205 -17.24 13.58 8.74
N HIS A 206 -18.16 13.46 7.78
CA HIS A 206 -19.59 13.64 7.99
C HIS A 206 -20.35 12.43 7.45
N SER A 207 -21.46 12.11 8.12
CA SER A 207 -22.36 11.06 7.72
C SER A 207 -23.27 11.54 6.59
N ARG A 208 -23.59 10.63 5.67
CA ARG A 208 -24.71 10.78 4.72
C ARG A 208 -25.94 9.99 5.16
N GLU A 209 -25.79 9.08 6.11
CA GLU A 209 -26.87 8.25 6.65
C GLU A 209 -27.58 8.99 7.80
N ALA A 210 -26.83 9.55 8.75
CA ALA A 210 -27.29 10.49 9.77
C ALA A 210 -27.00 11.94 9.33
N TYR A 211 -27.43 12.30 8.12
CA TYR A 211 -27.11 13.59 7.52
C TYR A 211 -27.89 14.73 8.18
N VAL A 212 -27.15 15.69 8.76
CA VAL A 212 -27.70 16.98 9.18
C VAL A 212 -26.97 18.09 8.41
N PRO A 213 -27.70 18.95 7.67
CA PRO A 213 -27.10 20.08 6.97
C PRO A 213 -26.23 20.93 7.90
N HIS A 214 -25.06 21.33 7.41
CA HIS A 214 -24.12 22.19 8.14
C HIS A 214 -23.50 21.59 9.42
N ALA A 215 -23.57 20.28 9.62
CA ALA A 215 -22.90 19.63 10.76
C ALA A 215 -21.38 19.89 10.78
N SER A 216 -20.70 19.79 9.65
CA SER A 216 -19.26 20.10 9.56
C SER A 216 -18.95 21.59 9.75
N ASP A 217 -19.81 22.49 9.25
CA ASP A 217 -19.64 23.93 9.48
C ASP A 217 -19.81 24.26 10.99
N LEU A 218 -20.76 23.60 11.68
CA LEU A 218 -20.97 23.74 13.12
C LEU A 218 -19.78 23.26 13.93
N LEU A 219 -19.21 22.10 13.57
CA LEU A 219 -17.98 21.61 14.20
C LEU A 219 -16.78 22.54 13.96
N PHE A 220 -16.69 23.18 12.80
CA PHE A 220 -15.66 24.19 12.55
C PHE A 220 -15.82 25.43 13.43
N ALA A 221 -17.05 25.92 13.63
CA ALA A 221 -17.32 27.01 14.56
C ALA A 221 -16.94 26.64 16.00
N ALA A 222 -17.34 25.44 16.45
CA ALA A 222 -17.02 24.92 17.77
C ALA A 222 -15.51 24.72 17.97
N MET A 223 -14.80 24.22 16.95
CA MET A 223 -13.33 24.09 16.99
C MET A 223 -12.64 25.43 17.22
N LEU A 224 -13.08 26.51 16.56
CA LEU A 224 -12.54 27.85 16.79
C LEU A 224 -12.84 28.37 18.19
N GLN A 225 -14.03 28.08 18.73
CA GLN A 225 -14.38 28.44 20.10
C GLN A 225 -13.50 27.68 21.11
N ASN A 226 -13.40 26.36 20.99
CA ASN A 226 -12.59 25.52 21.87
C ASN A 226 -11.10 25.91 21.82
N ALA A 227 -10.59 26.26 20.63
CA ALA A 227 -9.22 26.75 20.47
C ALA A 227 -8.97 28.05 21.25
N ARG A 228 -9.88 29.03 21.18
CA ARG A 228 -9.80 30.27 21.97
C ARG A 228 -9.86 29.98 23.48
N GLU A 229 -10.81 29.17 23.91
CA GLU A 229 -11.01 28.81 25.33
C GLU A 229 -9.80 28.06 25.89
N SER A 230 -9.10 27.30 25.06
CA SER A 230 -7.85 26.62 25.39
C SER A 230 -6.60 27.51 25.29
N GLY A 231 -6.76 28.83 25.09
CA GLY A 231 -5.66 29.80 25.00
C GLY A 231 -4.83 29.70 23.73
N LYS A 232 -5.31 28.98 22.70
CA LYS A 232 -4.59 28.80 21.44
C LYS A 232 -4.78 30.03 20.56
N ARG A 233 -3.71 30.45 19.88
CA ARG A 233 -3.71 31.65 19.01
C ARG A 233 -4.31 31.38 17.63
N ALA A 234 -4.21 30.15 17.15
CA ALA A 234 -4.66 29.76 15.83
C ALA A 234 -5.14 28.31 15.79
N VAL A 235 -5.80 27.97 14.68
CA VAL A 235 -6.04 26.60 14.24
C VAL A 235 -5.25 26.36 12.98
N HIS A 236 -4.45 25.31 12.98
CA HIS A 236 -3.71 24.86 11.81
C HIS A 236 -4.58 23.90 11.00
N LEU A 237 -5.03 24.36 9.82
CA LEU A 237 -5.96 23.61 8.95
C LEU A 237 -5.25 22.55 8.10
N GLY A 238 -3.92 22.53 8.09
CA GLY A 238 -3.11 21.62 7.28
C GLY A 238 -3.01 22.04 5.82
N LEU A 239 -2.54 21.14 4.96
CA LEU A 239 -2.24 21.38 3.54
C LEU A 239 -3.49 21.58 2.67
N GLY A 240 -3.37 22.33 1.56
CA GLY A 240 -4.47 22.58 0.63
C GLY A 240 -5.08 21.30 0.06
N VAL A 241 -4.25 20.29 -0.25
CA VAL A 241 -4.53 18.94 -0.77
C VAL A 241 -5.27 18.92 -2.12
N ASN A 242 -6.39 19.64 -2.27
CA ASN A 242 -7.12 19.85 -3.52
C ASN A 242 -7.99 21.12 -3.47
N ASP A 243 -8.47 21.57 -4.63
CA ASP A 243 -9.27 22.79 -4.76
C ASP A 243 -10.55 22.80 -3.90
N GLY A 244 -11.17 21.65 -3.67
CA GLY A 244 -12.39 21.56 -2.86
C GLY A 244 -12.13 21.80 -1.37
N ILE A 245 -11.05 21.20 -0.84
CA ILE A 245 -10.60 21.39 0.55
C ILE A 245 -10.05 22.81 0.71
N ARG A 246 -9.27 23.31 -0.25
CA ARG A 246 -8.75 24.68 -0.25
C ARG A 246 -9.88 25.71 -0.17
N ARG A 247 -10.89 25.62 -1.04
CA ARG A 247 -12.05 26.52 -1.01
C ARG A 247 -12.81 26.50 0.30
N PHE A 248 -12.88 25.33 0.96
CA PHE A 248 -13.51 25.24 2.28
C PHE A 248 -12.70 26.00 3.34
N LYS A 249 -11.37 25.90 3.32
CA LYS A 249 -10.48 26.64 4.24
C LYS A 249 -10.54 28.14 3.99
N GLU A 250 -10.43 28.56 2.74
CA GLU A 250 -10.54 29.96 2.31
C GLU A 250 -11.90 30.57 2.67
N LYS A 251 -13.00 29.80 2.51
CA LYS A 251 -14.35 30.21 2.92
C LYS A 251 -14.41 30.62 4.38
N TRP A 252 -13.68 29.93 5.25
CA TRP A 252 -13.61 30.20 6.69
C TRP A 252 -12.56 31.27 7.05
N GLY A 253 -11.87 31.85 6.06
CA GLY A 253 -10.83 32.86 6.26
C GLY A 253 -9.43 32.27 6.50
N GLY A 254 -9.22 30.99 6.16
CA GLY A 254 -7.90 30.36 6.30
C GLY A 254 -6.89 31.01 5.35
N GLU A 255 -5.76 31.43 5.90
CA GLU A 255 -4.68 32.09 5.17
C GLU A 255 -3.54 31.12 4.87
N ALA A 256 -2.97 31.23 3.68
CA ALA A 256 -1.80 30.49 3.24
C ALA A 256 -0.55 31.07 3.92
N THR A 257 0.00 30.37 4.93
CA THR A 257 1.03 30.95 5.81
C THR A 257 2.42 30.38 5.63
N LEU A 258 2.57 29.09 5.31
CA LEU A 258 3.88 28.44 5.22
C LEU A 258 3.96 27.58 3.96
N PRO A 259 4.92 27.83 3.05
CA PRO A 259 5.19 26.94 1.91
C PRO A 259 5.49 25.53 2.40
N TYR A 260 5.10 24.53 1.61
CA TYR A 260 5.37 23.12 1.88
C TYR A 260 5.99 22.47 0.66
N ARG A 261 7.18 21.89 0.84
CA ARG A 261 7.84 21.03 -0.13
C ARG A 261 8.25 19.74 0.54
N ALA A 262 7.95 18.62 -0.09
CA ALA A 262 8.33 17.30 0.38
C ALA A 262 9.32 16.66 -0.60
N ALA A 263 10.32 15.96 -0.06
CA ALA A 263 11.23 15.14 -0.84
C ALA A 263 11.45 13.79 -0.18
N SER A 264 11.58 12.74 -0.99
CA SER A 264 11.89 11.39 -0.54
C SER A 264 12.97 10.76 -1.39
N TRP A 265 13.89 10.05 -0.73
CA TRP A 265 14.97 9.35 -1.43
C TRP A 265 15.51 8.19 -0.61
N LYS A 266 16.19 7.28 -1.33
CA LYS A 266 17.01 6.22 -0.74
C LYS A 266 18.47 6.55 -0.96
N ASN A 267 19.28 6.52 0.10
CA ASN A 267 20.72 6.78 -0.04
C ASN A 267 21.48 5.48 -0.32
N ASN A 268 22.29 5.48 -1.39
CA ASN A 268 23.06 4.32 -1.87
C ASN A 268 24.54 4.35 -1.46
N ASP A 269 24.90 5.08 -0.40
CA ASP A 269 26.30 5.22 0.02
C ASP A 269 26.59 4.47 1.34
N PRO A 270 27.09 3.23 1.27
CA PRO A 270 27.59 2.50 2.44
C PRO A 270 29.10 2.68 2.54
N GLN A 271 29.57 3.69 3.27
CA GLN A 271 30.92 3.56 3.82
C GLN A 271 30.87 2.69 5.08
N THR A 272 31.40 1.47 4.90
CA THR A 272 31.96 0.58 5.94
C THR A 272 31.06 0.19 7.11
N PHE A 273 30.34 -0.93 6.96
CA PHE A 273 30.27 -1.92 8.03
C PHE A 273 30.33 -3.33 7.44
N SER A 274 31.38 -4.04 7.85
CA SER A 274 31.76 -5.39 7.45
C SER A 274 30.77 -6.45 7.95
N GLY A 275 30.44 -7.38 7.06
CA GLY A 275 30.32 -8.80 7.39
C GLY A 275 29.19 -9.19 8.34
N GLN A 276 27.97 -9.33 7.80
CA GLN A 276 27.03 -10.33 8.30
C GLN A 276 26.35 -11.04 7.13
N LYS A 277 26.33 -12.38 7.19
CA LYS A 277 25.71 -13.28 6.23
C LYS A 277 24.25 -12.90 6.02
N THR A 278 23.91 -12.40 4.85
CA THR A 278 22.52 -12.13 4.47
C THR A 278 21.79 -13.46 4.31
N ASP A 279 20.82 -13.70 5.19
CA ASP A 279 20.00 -14.91 5.18
C ASP A 279 19.08 -14.92 3.95
N ILE A 280 19.41 -15.77 2.98
CA ILE A 280 18.88 -15.81 1.61
C ILE A 280 17.36 -16.04 1.59
N GLY A 281 16.81 -16.70 2.62
CA GLY A 281 15.38 -16.92 2.77
C GLY A 281 14.56 -15.64 2.93
N LYS A 282 15.13 -14.58 3.52
CA LYS A 282 14.43 -13.27 3.65
C LYS A 282 14.36 -12.51 2.34
N VAL A 283 15.34 -12.69 1.46
CA VAL A 283 15.34 -12.05 0.13
C VAL A 283 14.28 -12.69 -0.75
N LEU A 284 14.12 -14.01 -0.73
CA LEU A 284 13.11 -14.64 -1.57
C LEU A 284 11.67 -14.41 -1.07
N VAL A 285 11.42 -14.38 0.23
CA VAL A 285 10.09 -13.97 0.76
C VAL A 285 9.84 -12.50 0.48
N GLY A 286 10.77 -11.60 0.81
CA GLY A 286 10.62 -10.16 0.58
C GLY A 286 10.58 -9.75 -0.89
N THR A 287 11.17 -10.54 -1.79
CA THR A 287 11.25 -10.25 -3.24
C THR A 287 10.25 -11.05 -4.08
N LEU A 288 9.85 -12.29 -3.75
CA LEU A 288 8.82 -13.03 -4.53
C LEU A 288 7.39 -12.76 -4.08
N PHE A 289 7.20 -12.54 -2.78
CA PHE A 289 5.87 -12.47 -2.17
C PHE A 289 5.97 -11.46 -1.06
N ALA A 290 5.97 -10.18 -1.42
CA ALA A 290 6.08 -9.07 -0.47
C ALA A 290 4.95 -9.14 0.57
N GLU A 291 5.14 -9.98 1.56
CA GLU A 291 4.65 -9.83 2.90
C GLU A 291 5.12 -8.48 3.39
N GLU A 292 4.16 -7.59 3.62
CA GLU A 292 4.19 -6.88 4.88
C GLU A 292 4.05 -7.97 5.95
N THR A 293 5.18 -8.49 6.43
CA THR A 293 5.20 -9.40 7.56
C THR A 293 4.47 -8.70 8.70
N PRO A 294 3.57 -9.37 9.44
CA PRO A 294 2.97 -8.80 10.64
C PRO A 294 3.98 -8.83 11.80
N GLN A 295 5.07 -8.07 11.66
CA GLN A 295 5.97 -7.62 12.73
C GLN A 295 6.95 -6.56 12.23
N THR A 296 6.39 -5.51 11.66
CA THR A 296 6.66 -4.09 11.92
C THR A 296 5.74 -3.43 10.92
N ALA A 297 4.85 -2.57 11.41
CA ALA A 297 4.03 -1.75 10.53
C ALA A 297 4.89 -1.28 9.35
N THR A 298 4.36 -1.32 8.13
CA THR A 298 4.81 -0.39 7.08
C THR A 298 5.05 0.93 7.81
N PRO A 299 6.31 1.43 7.89
CA PRO A 299 6.58 2.55 8.77
C PRO A 299 5.57 3.61 8.44
N ALA A 300 4.76 4.02 9.39
CA ALA A 300 3.68 4.91 9.06
C ALA A 300 4.24 6.26 8.55
N GLY A 301 5.54 6.52 8.75
CA GLY A 301 6.35 7.49 8.01
C GLY A 301 6.42 7.31 6.48
N THR A 302 6.63 6.08 6.00
CA THR A 302 6.60 5.71 4.57
C THR A 302 5.23 5.98 3.95
N VAL A 303 4.16 5.80 4.73
CA VAL A 303 2.80 6.09 4.28
C VAL A 303 2.51 7.59 4.38
N LEU A 304 2.91 8.27 5.46
CA LEU A 304 2.67 9.71 5.69
C LEU A 304 3.35 10.63 4.66
N PHE A 305 4.59 10.31 4.25
CA PHE A 305 5.44 11.18 3.41
C PHE A 305 5.97 10.53 2.13
N GLY A 306 5.75 9.23 1.91
CA GLY A 306 6.24 8.51 0.75
C GLY A 306 5.18 8.29 -0.32
N LYS A 307 5.47 8.70 -1.57
CA LYS A 307 4.76 8.19 -2.74
C LYS A 307 5.16 6.74 -3.02
N ARG A 308 4.44 5.78 -2.44
CA ARG A 308 3.93 4.70 -3.31
C ARG A 308 2.58 5.19 -3.81
N LEU A 309 2.57 5.75 -5.02
CA LEU A 309 1.31 5.95 -5.74
C LEU A 309 0.54 4.62 -5.65
N PRO A 310 -0.70 4.60 -5.13
CA PRO A 310 -1.46 3.38 -5.10
C PRO A 310 -1.50 2.82 -6.53
N PRO A 311 -1.26 1.51 -6.70
CA PRO A 311 -1.24 0.87 -8.01
C PRO A 311 -2.52 1.25 -8.77
N GLU A 312 -2.36 1.65 -10.03
CA GLU A 312 -3.48 2.08 -10.86
C GLU A 312 -4.55 0.98 -10.89
N GLN A 313 -5.79 1.34 -10.55
CA GLN A 313 -6.91 0.40 -10.49
C GLN A 313 -7.34 -0.01 -11.90
N ARG A 314 -7.56 -1.31 -12.11
CA ARG A 314 -8.14 -1.85 -13.33
C ARG A 314 -9.34 -2.75 -13.01
N PRO A 315 -10.35 -2.82 -13.88
CA PRO A 315 -11.43 -3.80 -13.76
C PRO A 315 -10.88 -5.23 -13.90
N TYR A 316 -11.32 -6.13 -13.01
CA TYR A 316 -10.96 -7.54 -13.07
C TYR A 316 -11.81 -8.29 -14.09
N ALA A 317 -11.22 -8.68 -15.22
CA ALA A 317 -11.91 -9.35 -16.33
C ALA A 317 -11.68 -10.87 -16.38
N MET A 318 -10.75 -11.40 -15.58
CA MET A 318 -10.46 -12.83 -15.45
C MET A 318 -11.35 -13.49 -14.41
N LEU A 319 -12.66 -13.29 -14.55
CA LEU A 319 -13.68 -13.76 -13.60
C LEU A 319 -14.84 -14.44 -14.32
N TRP A 320 -15.29 -15.57 -13.81
CA TRP A 320 -16.42 -16.33 -14.30
C TRP A 320 -17.45 -16.52 -13.19
N LYS A 321 -18.72 -16.34 -13.55
CA LYS A 321 -19.87 -16.68 -12.72
C LYS A 321 -20.22 -18.15 -12.94
N LEU A 322 -20.47 -18.85 -11.85
CA LEU A 322 -20.88 -20.25 -11.79
C LEU A 322 -22.30 -20.33 -11.25
N GLU A 323 -23.22 -20.88 -12.03
CA GLU A 323 -24.61 -21.04 -11.61
C GLU A 323 -25.04 -22.50 -11.69
N LYS A 324 -25.61 -23.02 -10.60
CA LYS A 324 -26.16 -24.38 -10.50
C LYS A 324 -27.26 -24.41 -9.46
N ASN A 325 -28.41 -25.00 -9.77
CA ASN A 325 -29.54 -25.17 -8.85
C ASN A 325 -29.99 -23.87 -8.13
N GLY A 326 -29.98 -22.73 -8.84
CA GLY A 326 -30.32 -21.41 -8.27
C GLY A 326 -29.28 -20.83 -7.31
N LYS A 327 -28.12 -21.48 -7.14
CA LYS A 327 -26.98 -20.98 -6.38
C LYS A 327 -25.97 -20.34 -7.33
N THR A 328 -25.33 -19.27 -6.86
CA THR A 328 -24.29 -18.54 -7.60
C THR A 328 -22.99 -18.58 -6.81
N SER A 329 -21.91 -18.93 -7.49
CA SER A 329 -20.52 -18.85 -7.03
C SER A 329 -19.65 -18.24 -8.14
N TRP A 330 -18.37 -18.03 -7.89
CA TRP A 330 -17.45 -17.43 -8.84
C TRP A 330 -16.11 -18.15 -8.85
N ILE A 331 -15.43 -18.11 -9.99
CA ILE A 331 -14.05 -18.56 -10.14
C ILE A 331 -13.25 -17.53 -10.94
N GLY A 332 -12.04 -17.22 -10.50
CA GLY A 332 -11.19 -16.19 -11.10
C GLY A 332 -9.76 -16.67 -11.35
N GLY A 333 -9.19 -16.19 -12.45
CA GLY A 333 -7.81 -16.43 -12.85
C GLY A 333 -6.83 -15.39 -12.29
N THR A 334 -5.90 -15.78 -11.43
CA THR A 334 -4.90 -14.91 -10.80
C THR A 334 -3.56 -14.94 -11.54
N ALA A 335 -2.75 -13.91 -11.27
CA ALA A 335 -1.37 -13.80 -11.71
C ALA A 335 -0.50 -13.44 -10.49
N HIS A 336 0.58 -14.20 -10.28
CA HIS A 336 1.49 -14.02 -9.14
C HIS A 336 2.23 -12.68 -9.14
N ALA A 337 2.38 -12.06 -10.31
CA ALA A 337 2.97 -10.73 -10.45
C ALA A 337 2.18 -9.92 -11.48
N PHE A 338 1.89 -8.66 -11.15
CA PHE A 338 1.16 -7.73 -12.00
C PHE A 338 1.51 -6.26 -11.70
N ARG A 339 1.15 -5.37 -12.63
CA ARG A 339 1.37 -3.91 -12.50
C ARG A 339 0.22 -3.17 -11.84
N TYR A 340 -1.00 -3.63 -12.08
CA TYR A 340 -2.24 -2.95 -11.69
C TYR A 340 -2.86 -3.60 -10.47
N SER A 341 -3.69 -2.84 -9.75
CA SER A 341 -4.54 -3.36 -8.68
C SER A 341 -5.94 -3.65 -9.19
N PHE A 342 -6.55 -4.69 -8.64
CA PHE A 342 -7.94 -5.09 -8.87
C PHE A 342 -8.79 -4.97 -7.59
N ALA A 343 -8.26 -4.34 -6.54
CA ALA A 343 -8.90 -4.23 -5.24
C ALA A 343 -10.36 -3.78 -5.27
N SER A 344 -10.71 -2.81 -6.12
CA SER A 344 -12.10 -2.35 -6.26
C SER A 344 -13.05 -3.43 -6.80
N SER A 345 -12.58 -4.30 -7.69
CA SER A 345 -13.35 -5.45 -8.20
C SER A 345 -13.47 -6.55 -7.14
N PHE A 346 -12.38 -6.84 -6.41
CA PHE A 346 -12.42 -7.83 -5.34
C PHE A 346 -13.36 -7.44 -4.21
N ARG A 347 -13.34 -6.17 -3.77
CA ARG A 347 -14.29 -5.70 -2.74
C ARG A 347 -15.75 -5.83 -3.15
N LYS A 348 -16.06 -5.62 -4.43
CA LYS A 348 -17.42 -5.83 -4.97
C LYS A 348 -17.78 -7.31 -4.98
N LEU A 349 -16.91 -8.15 -5.53
CA LEU A 349 -17.11 -9.60 -5.55
C LEU A 349 -17.31 -10.16 -4.13
N PHE A 350 -16.42 -9.78 -3.21
CA PHE A 350 -16.47 -10.29 -1.84
C PHE A 350 -17.61 -9.72 -1.01
N ALA A 351 -18.32 -8.69 -1.47
CA ALA A 351 -19.57 -8.30 -0.83
C ALA A 351 -20.66 -9.39 -1.03
N GLU A 352 -20.55 -10.19 -2.09
CA GLU A 352 -21.53 -11.20 -2.49
C GLU A 352 -21.13 -12.63 -2.06
N THR A 353 -19.96 -12.81 -1.47
CA THR A 353 -19.42 -14.11 -1.06
C THR A 353 -19.21 -14.21 0.44
N ASP A 354 -19.26 -15.42 0.97
CA ASP A 354 -18.96 -15.74 2.37
C ASP A 354 -17.60 -16.47 2.50
N THR A 355 -17.30 -17.34 1.53
CA THR A 355 -16.07 -18.14 1.47
C THR A 355 -15.22 -17.77 0.26
N VAL A 356 -13.91 -17.66 0.46
CA VAL A 356 -12.91 -17.42 -0.58
C VAL A 356 -11.87 -18.53 -0.54
N ILE A 357 -11.62 -19.17 -1.68
CA ILE A 357 -10.74 -20.34 -1.80
C ILE A 357 -9.58 -20.00 -2.73
N PHE A 358 -8.35 -20.36 -2.36
CA PHE A 358 -7.14 -20.19 -3.15
C PHE A 358 -6.50 -21.54 -3.48
N GLU A 359 -5.54 -21.58 -4.41
CA GLU A 359 -4.80 -22.82 -4.74
C GLU A 359 -4.15 -23.44 -3.51
N GLY A 360 -3.53 -22.65 -2.65
CA GLY A 360 -2.91 -23.09 -1.41
C GLY A 360 -2.77 -21.95 -0.42
N PRO A 361 -2.07 -22.17 0.70
CA PRO A 361 -1.89 -21.14 1.72
C PRO A 361 -1.02 -20.00 1.17
N LEU A 362 -1.45 -18.77 1.38
CA LEU A 362 -0.74 -17.54 0.98
C LEU A 362 -0.28 -16.72 2.19
N ASP A 363 -0.32 -17.31 3.39
CA ASP A 363 0.10 -16.65 4.60
C ASP A 363 1.64 -16.53 4.71
N PRO A 364 2.10 -15.55 5.51
CA PRO A 364 3.09 -15.87 6.50
C PRO A 364 4.24 -16.84 6.25
N ALA A 365 4.12 -17.82 7.14
CA ALA A 365 4.99 -18.93 7.33
C ALA A 365 4.96 -19.87 6.12
N SER A 366 3.81 -20.01 5.46
CA SER A 366 3.67 -20.85 4.27
C SER A 366 4.53 -20.35 3.11
N MET A 367 4.54 -19.04 2.85
CA MET A 367 5.40 -18.44 1.82
C MET A 367 6.89 -18.60 2.16
N ALA A 368 7.25 -18.40 3.44
CA ALA A 368 8.62 -18.63 3.91
C ALA A 368 9.05 -20.10 3.80
N ALA A 369 8.15 -21.04 4.06
CA ALA A 369 8.42 -22.47 3.92
C ALA A 369 8.65 -22.85 2.45
N PHE A 370 7.77 -22.41 1.55
CA PHE A 370 7.90 -22.62 0.11
C PHE A 370 9.22 -22.08 -0.44
N SER A 371 9.60 -20.87 0.01
CA SER A 371 10.88 -20.26 -0.31
C SER A 371 12.09 -21.09 0.13
N ARG A 372 12.09 -21.56 1.38
CA ARG A 372 13.17 -22.43 1.90
C ARG A 372 13.31 -23.71 1.09
N GLN A 373 12.20 -24.33 0.71
CA GLN A 373 12.21 -25.54 -0.13
C GLN A 373 12.82 -25.28 -1.51
N GLY A 374 12.59 -24.10 -2.09
CA GLY A 374 13.19 -23.69 -3.36
C GLY A 374 14.72 -23.58 -3.34
N TYR A 375 15.31 -23.24 -2.19
CA TYR A 375 16.78 -23.16 -2.00
C TYR A 375 17.39 -24.41 -1.34
N ALA A 376 16.58 -25.33 -0.82
CA ALA A 376 17.03 -26.59 -0.26
C ALA A 376 17.39 -27.59 -1.37
N ARG A 377 18.42 -27.31 -2.15
CA ARG A 377 18.90 -28.18 -3.24
C ARG A 377 19.77 -29.31 -2.68
N ASP A 378 19.44 -30.55 -3.04
CA ASP A 378 20.30 -31.71 -2.75
C ASP A 378 21.49 -31.80 -3.72
N ALA A 379 22.40 -32.76 -3.50
CA ALA A 379 23.56 -32.96 -4.36
C ALA A 379 23.19 -33.47 -5.78
N GLU A 380 22.08 -34.20 -5.90
CA GLU A 380 21.64 -34.88 -7.13
C GLU A 380 20.90 -33.95 -8.10
N THR A 381 20.26 -32.89 -7.59
CA THR A 381 19.55 -31.90 -8.38
C THR A 381 20.55 -31.07 -9.19
N PRO A 382 20.45 -31.03 -10.54
CA PRO A 382 21.40 -30.29 -11.36
C PRO A 382 21.36 -28.78 -11.10
N ARG A 383 22.52 -28.13 -11.11
CA ARG A 383 22.63 -26.67 -11.03
C ARG A 383 22.36 -26.08 -12.40
N ILE A 384 21.50 -25.07 -12.48
CA ILE A 384 21.24 -24.39 -13.75
C ILE A 384 22.49 -23.68 -14.27
N ALA A 385 23.34 -23.18 -13.36
CA ALA A 385 24.62 -22.56 -13.71
C ALA A 385 25.52 -23.48 -14.59
N ASP A 386 25.48 -24.79 -14.38
CA ASP A 386 26.32 -25.76 -15.11
C ASP A 386 25.73 -26.12 -16.49
N LEU A 387 24.48 -25.73 -16.76
CA LEU A 387 23.71 -26.08 -17.97
C LEU A 387 23.54 -24.89 -18.94
N LEU A 388 24.06 -23.72 -18.57
CA LEU A 388 24.06 -22.51 -19.38
C LEU A 388 25.49 -22.12 -19.74
N THR A 389 25.68 -21.67 -20.97
CA THR A 389 26.94 -21.07 -21.41
C THR A 389 27.14 -19.70 -20.75
N GLU A 390 28.39 -19.27 -20.62
CA GLU A 390 28.72 -17.94 -20.07
C GLU A 390 28.04 -16.80 -20.86
N ALA A 391 27.84 -16.96 -22.18
CA ALA A 391 27.11 -16.00 -23.00
C ALA A 391 25.63 -15.91 -22.63
N GLU A 392 24.98 -17.05 -22.35
CA GLU A 392 23.57 -17.11 -21.91
C GLU A 392 23.41 -16.51 -20.50
N ILE A 393 24.35 -16.80 -19.58
CA ILE A 393 24.35 -16.22 -18.22
C ILE A 393 24.48 -14.69 -18.27
N ARG A 394 25.42 -14.16 -19.06
CA ARG A 394 25.57 -12.71 -19.25
C ARG A 394 24.34 -12.07 -19.89
N CYS A 395 23.66 -12.79 -20.78
CA CYS A 395 22.40 -12.33 -21.36
C CYS A 395 21.31 -12.20 -20.28
N LEU A 396 21.17 -13.22 -19.41
CA LEU A 396 20.26 -13.19 -18.27
C LEU A 396 20.58 -12.05 -17.30
N GLU A 397 21.85 -11.85 -16.96
CA GLU A 397 22.30 -10.72 -16.12
C GLU A 397 21.86 -9.38 -16.71
N ARG A 398 22.06 -9.17 -18.01
CA ARG A 398 21.66 -7.94 -18.70
C ARG A 398 20.14 -7.74 -18.71
N VAL A 399 19.38 -8.81 -18.92
CA VAL A 399 17.90 -8.77 -18.97
C VAL A 399 17.32 -8.51 -17.58
N VAL A 400 17.80 -9.22 -16.55
CA VAL A 400 17.27 -9.14 -15.18
C VAL A 400 17.76 -7.86 -14.49
N ARG A 401 19.06 -7.58 -14.50
CA ARG A 401 19.68 -6.46 -13.75
C ARG A 401 19.56 -5.12 -14.49
N GLY A 402 19.62 -5.16 -15.82
CA GLY A 402 19.49 -3.97 -16.66
C GLY A 402 20.77 -3.29 -17.08
N PRO A 403 20.68 -2.08 -17.64
CA PRO A 403 21.85 -1.32 -18.01
C PRO A 403 22.57 -0.86 -16.74
N GLU A 404 23.83 -1.28 -16.60
CA GLU A 404 24.71 -0.93 -15.47
C GLU A 404 25.85 0.01 -15.87
N ASN A 405 25.83 0.50 -17.12
CA ASN A 405 26.84 1.41 -17.63
C ASN A 405 26.74 2.80 -16.97
N SER A 406 27.83 3.57 -17.02
CA SER A 406 27.93 4.88 -16.36
C SER A 406 26.82 5.85 -16.76
N CYS A 407 26.34 5.77 -18.00
CA CYS A 407 25.20 6.55 -18.49
C CYS A 407 23.87 6.14 -17.83
N ALA A 408 23.61 4.85 -17.63
CA ALA A 408 22.42 4.38 -16.91
C ALA A 408 22.47 4.69 -15.42
N ARG A 409 23.65 4.73 -14.81
CA ARG A 409 23.83 5.22 -13.43
C ARG A 409 23.51 6.70 -13.31
N PHE A 410 23.98 7.51 -14.26
CA PHE A 410 23.69 8.94 -14.34
C PHE A 410 22.19 9.25 -14.55
N LEU A 411 21.49 8.43 -15.34
CA LEU A 411 20.05 8.56 -15.61
C LEU A 411 19.15 7.85 -14.59
N ASN A 412 19.72 7.33 -13.49
CA ASN A 412 19.00 6.58 -12.45
C ASN A 412 18.18 5.37 -12.99
N MET A 413 18.70 4.71 -14.02
CA MET A 413 18.06 3.56 -14.70
C MET A 413 18.55 2.19 -14.20
N CYS A 414 19.50 2.17 -13.24
CA CYS A 414 19.99 0.94 -12.61
C CYS A 414 18.98 0.42 -11.57
N ALA A 415 18.84 -0.91 -11.50
CA ALA A 415 17.99 -1.53 -10.49
C ALA A 415 18.55 -1.28 -9.07
N GLN A 416 17.66 -0.93 -8.13
CA GLN A 416 18.03 -0.55 -6.75
C GLN A 416 18.62 -1.73 -5.94
N ASN A 417 18.19 -2.96 -6.22
CA ASN A 417 18.75 -4.20 -5.67
C ASN A 417 18.77 -5.26 -6.79
N PRO A 418 19.79 -5.29 -7.67
CA PRO A 418 19.83 -6.21 -8.78
C PRO A 418 19.93 -7.65 -8.26
N ALA A 419 19.06 -8.53 -8.73
CA ALA A 419 19.12 -9.95 -8.38
C ALA A 419 20.49 -10.54 -8.75
N ASP A 420 21.09 -11.27 -7.81
CA ASP A 420 22.33 -12.00 -8.06
C ASP A 420 22.04 -13.26 -8.89
N VAL A 421 22.03 -13.05 -10.21
CA VAL A 421 21.69 -14.10 -11.18
C VAL A 421 22.59 -15.32 -11.01
N ARG A 422 23.90 -15.14 -10.81
CA ARG A 422 24.84 -16.27 -10.70
C ARG A 422 24.61 -17.08 -9.44
N ARG A 423 24.40 -16.40 -8.31
CA ARG A 423 24.08 -17.07 -7.06
C ARG A 423 22.76 -17.84 -7.16
N ILE A 424 21.72 -17.24 -7.74
CA ILE A 424 20.42 -17.91 -7.95
C ILE A 424 20.59 -19.15 -8.82
N LEU A 425 21.32 -19.05 -9.93
CA LEU A 425 21.57 -20.18 -10.85
C LEU A 425 22.37 -21.33 -10.20
N GLY A 426 23.21 -21.02 -9.21
CA GLY A 426 24.07 -21.99 -8.53
C GLY A 426 23.46 -22.64 -7.28
N GLU A 427 22.57 -21.94 -6.57
CA GLU A 427 22.08 -22.36 -5.25
C GLU A 427 20.64 -22.88 -5.26
N ALA A 428 19.77 -22.37 -6.14
CA ALA A 428 18.34 -22.70 -6.13
C ALA A 428 18.02 -23.94 -6.97
N ARG A 429 16.89 -24.59 -6.64
CA ARG A 429 16.28 -25.65 -7.47
C ARG A 429 15.81 -25.07 -8.82
N PRO A 430 15.77 -25.86 -9.90
CA PRO A 430 15.39 -25.39 -11.24
C PRO A 430 14.11 -24.55 -11.32
N TRP A 431 13.01 -25.01 -10.71
CA TRP A 431 11.74 -24.28 -10.73
C TRP A 431 11.86 -22.94 -9.97
N CYS A 432 12.62 -22.91 -8.88
CA CYS A 432 12.84 -21.72 -8.06
C CYS A 432 13.69 -20.69 -8.82
N VAL A 433 14.71 -21.12 -9.57
CA VAL A 433 15.47 -20.26 -10.49
C VAL A 433 14.54 -19.54 -11.47
N PHE A 434 13.64 -20.28 -12.11
CA PHE A 434 12.68 -19.72 -13.05
C PHE A 434 11.83 -18.61 -12.41
N PHE A 435 11.14 -18.90 -11.29
CA PHE A 435 10.28 -17.92 -10.64
C PHE A 435 11.06 -16.70 -10.15
N THR A 436 12.25 -16.91 -9.55
CA THR A 436 13.07 -15.83 -8.99
C THR A 436 13.56 -14.87 -10.07
N LEU A 437 14.14 -15.40 -11.15
CA LEU A 437 14.68 -14.55 -12.22
C LEU A 437 13.59 -13.86 -13.02
N TRP A 438 12.47 -14.57 -13.29
CA TRP A 438 11.32 -13.97 -13.95
C TRP A 438 10.69 -12.86 -13.11
N HIS A 439 10.53 -13.07 -11.81
CA HIS A 439 10.00 -12.05 -10.90
C HIS A 439 10.91 -10.83 -10.84
N ALA A 440 12.22 -11.02 -10.64
CA ALA A 440 13.19 -9.92 -10.61
C ALA A 440 13.14 -9.09 -11.90
N PHE A 441 12.97 -9.73 -13.05
CA PHE A 441 12.73 -9.05 -14.32
C PHE A 441 11.44 -8.22 -14.33
N LEU A 442 10.32 -8.79 -13.87
CA LEU A 442 9.03 -8.10 -13.82
C LEU A 442 9.03 -6.91 -12.85
N GLU A 443 9.61 -7.09 -11.67
CA GLU A 443 9.73 -6.06 -10.64
C GLU A 443 10.48 -4.83 -11.16
N ARG A 444 11.59 -5.05 -11.87
CA ARG A 444 12.33 -3.99 -12.56
C ARG A 444 11.48 -3.24 -13.60
N HIS A 445 10.48 -3.90 -14.17
CA HIS A 445 9.51 -3.29 -15.08
C HIS A 445 8.28 -2.70 -14.38
N GLY A 446 8.34 -2.52 -13.06
CA GLY A 446 7.32 -1.87 -12.25
C GLY A 446 6.11 -2.75 -11.96
N TRP A 447 6.30 -4.07 -11.92
CA TRP A 447 5.28 -5.04 -11.50
C TRP A 447 5.51 -5.38 -10.04
N HIS A 448 4.82 -4.68 -9.15
CA HIS A 448 4.98 -4.81 -7.70
C HIS A 448 3.72 -5.37 -7.01
N GLN A 449 2.70 -5.73 -7.78
CA GLN A 449 1.44 -6.28 -7.28
C GLN A 449 1.37 -7.78 -7.52
N SER A 450 0.56 -8.48 -6.74
CA SER A 450 0.22 -9.89 -6.91
C SER A 450 -1.30 -9.99 -6.81
N VAL A 451 -1.95 -10.60 -7.80
CA VAL A 451 -3.42 -10.60 -7.89
C VAL A 451 -4.03 -11.55 -6.88
N ASP A 452 -3.41 -12.72 -6.70
CA ASP A 452 -3.74 -13.72 -5.69
C ASP A 452 -3.53 -13.19 -4.26
N LEU A 453 -2.40 -12.55 -3.97
CA LEU A 453 -2.13 -12.00 -2.64
C LEU A 453 -3.04 -10.79 -2.33
N GLU A 454 -3.34 -9.95 -3.32
CA GLU A 454 -4.29 -8.85 -3.18
C GLU A 454 -5.70 -9.37 -2.86
N ALA A 455 -6.18 -10.37 -3.61
CA ALA A 455 -7.45 -11.02 -3.33
C ALA A 455 -7.48 -11.67 -1.92
N TRP A 456 -6.40 -12.34 -1.53
CA TRP A 456 -6.28 -12.97 -0.20
C TRP A 456 -6.34 -11.95 0.93
N ARG A 457 -5.60 -10.84 0.82
CA ARG A 457 -5.62 -9.74 1.81
C ARG A 457 -7.01 -9.14 1.95
N ILE A 458 -7.65 -8.81 0.82
CA ILE A 458 -8.97 -8.18 0.84
C ILE A 458 -10.03 -9.15 1.39
N ALA A 459 -9.92 -10.45 1.12
CA ALA A 459 -10.81 -11.44 1.72
C ALA A 459 -10.72 -11.44 3.25
N HIS A 460 -9.51 -11.38 3.82
CA HIS A 460 -9.29 -11.24 5.26
C HIS A 460 -9.77 -9.88 5.81
N GLU A 461 -9.45 -8.77 5.15
CA GLU A 461 -9.95 -7.43 5.51
C GLU A 461 -11.49 -7.40 5.61
N MET A 462 -12.16 -8.16 4.75
CA MET A 462 -13.62 -8.26 4.70
C MET A 462 -14.20 -9.40 5.56
N ASN A 463 -13.38 -10.03 6.41
CA ASN A 463 -13.76 -11.12 7.31
C ASN A 463 -14.43 -12.29 6.58
N ARG A 464 -13.91 -12.67 5.41
CA ARG A 464 -14.34 -13.86 4.68
C ARG A 464 -13.64 -15.11 5.21
N VAL A 465 -14.30 -16.25 5.08
CA VAL A 465 -13.66 -17.53 5.37
C VAL A 465 -12.67 -17.82 4.25
N VAL A 466 -11.37 -17.89 4.57
CA VAL A 466 -10.31 -18.13 3.57
C VAL A 466 -9.79 -19.55 3.68
N LEU A 467 -9.80 -20.28 2.57
CA LEU A 467 -9.36 -21.68 2.48
C LEU A 467 -8.30 -21.86 1.39
N GLY A 468 -7.42 -22.85 1.56
CA GLY A 468 -6.48 -23.31 0.53
C GLY A 468 -6.87 -24.69 0.02
N MET A 469 -6.73 -24.92 -1.28
CA MET A 469 -7.02 -26.22 -1.90
C MET A 469 -5.83 -27.18 -1.85
N GLU A 470 -4.62 -26.74 -1.58
CA GLU A 470 -3.40 -27.55 -1.55
C GLU A 470 -2.54 -27.19 -0.35
N SER A 471 -1.70 -28.14 0.09
CA SER A 471 -0.61 -27.86 1.02
C SER A 471 0.65 -27.37 0.29
N ILE A 472 1.61 -26.82 1.04
CA ILE A 472 2.90 -26.42 0.47
C ILE A 472 3.65 -27.63 -0.11
N GLU A 473 3.56 -28.79 0.52
CA GLU A 473 4.17 -30.03 0.05
C GLU A 473 3.58 -30.47 -1.30
N GLU A 474 2.26 -30.40 -1.45
CA GLU A 474 1.56 -30.72 -2.71
C GLU A 474 1.96 -29.75 -3.84
N GLN A 475 2.12 -28.46 -3.52
CA GLN A 475 2.56 -27.44 -4.49
C GLN A 475 4.02 -27.65 -4.91
N THR A 476 4.91 -27.88 -3.95
CA THR A 476 6.34 -28.12 -4.23
C THR A 476 6.54 -29.38 -5.06
N ALA A 477 5.85 -30.49 -4.73
CA ALA A 477 5.93 -31.72 -5.51
C ALA A 477 5.47 -31.52 -6.97
N SER A 478 4.46 -30.69 -7.19
CA SER A 478 4.04 -30.33 -8.56
C SER A 478 5.12 -29.54 -9.29
N LEU A 479 5.76 -28.57 -8.65
CA LEU A 479 6.80 -27.77 -9.27
C LEU A 479 8.10 -28.54 -9.54
N GLU A 480 8.39 -29.56 -8.73
CA GLU A 480 9.48 -30.51 -8.98
C GLU A 480 9.26 -31.34 -10.25
N SER A 481 8.00 -31.56 -10.65
CA SER A 481 7.68 -32.26 -11.90
C SER A 481 7.91 -31.41 -13.17
N VAL A 482 8.24 -30.13 -13.03
CA VAL A 482 8.48 -29.24 -14.18
C VAL A 482 9.72 -29.71 -14.95
N PRO A 483 9.59 -30.04 -16.26
CA PRO A 483 10.72 -30.51 -17.04
C PRO A 483 11.84 -29.46 -17.13
N LEU A 484 13.06 -29.89 -16.79
CA LEU A 484 14.24 -29.04 -16.76
C LEU A 484 14.51 -28.37 -18.12
N ASP A 485 14.29 -29.08 -19.23
CA ASP A 485 14.46 -28.57 -20.58
C ASP A 485 13.53 -27.38 -20.88
N ARG A 486 12.32 -27.36 -20.31
CA ARG A 486 11.41 -26.21 -20.44
C ARG A 486 11.91 -24.99 -19.69
N ILE A 487 12.46 -25.18 -18.49
CA ILE A 487 13.06 -24.12 -17.69
C ILE A 487 14.25 -23.53 -18.47
N LEU A 488 15.15 -24.37 -18.98
CA LEU A 488 16.29 -23.93 -19.77
C LEU A 488 15.87 -23.19 -21.05
N ARG A 489 14.89 -23.71 -21.80
CA ARG A 489 14.35 -23.01 -22.99
C ARG A 489 13.80 -21.63 -22.63
N PHE A 490 13.09 -21.50 -21.52
CA PHE A 490 12.56 -20.21 -21.07
C PHE A 490 13.67 -19.21 -20.72
N LEU A 491 14.69 -19.66 -19.98
CA LEU A 491 15.85 -18.83 -19.60
C LEU A 491 16.67 -18.41 -20.83
N ARG A 492 16.88 -19.31 -21.80
CA ARG A 492 17.57 -18.99 -23.07
C ARG A 492 16.83 -17.95 -23.91
N ASN A 493 15.51 -17.91 -23.80
CA ASN A 493 14.65 -16.93 -24.46
C ASN A 493 14.48 -15.61 -23.67
N ALA A 494 15.36 -15.32 -22.70
CA ALA A 494 15.38 -14.06 -21.94
C ALA A 494 15.27 -12.77 -22.78
N PRO A 495 15.88 -12.66 -23.98
CA PRO A 495 15.72 -11.47 -24.82
C PRO A 495 14.27 -11.11 -25.18
N ASP A 496 13.36 -12.10 -25.25
CA ASP A 496 11.96 -11.91 -25.63
C ASP A 496 11.02 -11.67 -24.44
N TRP A 497 11.53 -11.73 -23.21
CA TRP A 497 10.74 -11.59 -21.97
C TRP A 497 9.89 -10.31 -21.92
N LYS A 498 10.37 -9.20 -22.49
CA LYS A 498 9.65 -7.93 -22.52
C LYS A 498 8.41 -7.97 -23.42
N ASN A 499 8.49 -8.65 -24.57
CA ASN A 499 7.35 -8.81 -25.46
C ASN A 499 6.31 -9.72 -24.81
N ARG A 500 6.77 -10.84 -24.23
CA ARG A 500 5.95 -11.78 -23.47
C ARG A 500 5.21 -11.11 -22.31
N MET A 501 5.90 -10.28 -21.53
CA MET A 501 5.30 -9.49 -20.45
C MET A 501 4.17 -8.59 -20.97
N ARG A 502 4.41 -7.83 -22.04
CA ARG A 502 3.42 -6.90 -22.62
C ARG A 502 2.21 -7.63 -23.20
N HIS A 503 2.45 -8.73 -23.92
CA HIS A 503 1.40 -9.56 -24.52
C HIS A 503 0.50 -10.17 -23.44
N ASN A 504 1.09 -10.83 -22.44
CA ASN A 504 0.33 -11.43 -21.35
C ASN A 504 -0.45 -10.39 -20.53
N ALA A 505 0.14 -9.23 -20.23
CA ALA A 505 -0.55 -8.15 -19.51
C ALA A 505 -1.78 -7.65 -20.27
N ARG A 506 -1.67 -7.48 -21.58
CA ARG A 506 -2.76 -7.04 -22.45
C ARG A 506 -3.88 -8.09 -22.48
N ALA A 507 -3.53 -9.34 -22.74
CA ALA A 507 -4.50 -10.44 -22.77
C ALA A 507 -5.22 -10.61 -21.42
N TYR A 508 -4.49 -10.54 -20.31
CA TYR A 508 -5.05 -10.60 -18.96
C TYR A 508 -6.06 -9.46 -18.70
N LEU A 509 -5.69 -8.22 -19.00
CA LEU A 509 -6.57 -7.06 -18.83
C LEU A 509 -7.80 -7.11 -19.73
N ASP A 510 -7.69 -7.73 -20.89
CA ASP A 510 -8.77 -7.86 -21.85
C ASP A 510 -9.71 -9.06 -21.55
N GLY A 511 -9.40 -9.87 -20.52
CA GLY A 511 -10.15 -11.09 -20.19
C GLY A 511 -9.93 -12.22 -21.21
N ASP A 512 -8.81 -12.22 -21.93
CA ASP A 512 -8.54 -13.12 -23.05
C ASP A 512 -7.74 -14.35 -22.62
N LEU A 513 -8.45 -15.35 -22.07
CA LEU A 513 -7.83 -16.59 -21.58
C LEU A 513 -7.02 -17.33 -22.67
N HIS A 514 -7.54 -17.37 -23.90
CA HIS A 514 -6.85 -18.02 -25.02
C HIS A 514 -5.64 -17.19 -25.49
N GLY A 515 -5.78 -15.87 -25.56
CA GLY A 515 -4.69 -14.95 -25.91
C GLY A 515 -3.52 -15.00 -24.93
N MET A 516 -3.75 -15.36 -23.66
CA MET A 516 -2.70 -15.53 -22.64
C MET A 516 -1.82 -16.78 -22.83
N LEU A 517 -2.21 -17.71 -23.72
CA LEU A 517 -1.48 -18.96 -23.90
C LEU A 517 -0.43 -18.88 -24.98
N GLY A 518 -0.61 -18.01 -25.97
CA GLY A 518 0.16 -18.10 -27.21
C GLY A 518 0.11 -19.53 -27.78
N THR A 519 1.13 -19.89 -28.56
CA THR A 519 1.31 -21.26 -29.05
C THR A 519 1.93 -22.15 -27.96
N SER A 520 1.11 -22.62 -27.00
CA SER A 520 1.28 -23.79 -26.11
C SER A 520 2.65 -24.15 -25.45
N THR A 521 3.72 -23.35 -25.57
CA THR A 521 5.10 -23.72 -25.18
C THR A 521 5.79 -22.69 -24.28
N GLU A 522 5.06 -21.68 -23.80
CA GLU A 522 5.69 -20.41 -23.42
C GLU A 522 6.14 -20.26 -21.95
N PHE A 523 5.50 -20.97 -21.01
CA PHE A 523 5.91 -20.95 -19.60
C PHE A 523 6.27 -22.36 -19.11
N PRO A 524 7.35 -22.55 -18.33
CA PRO A 524 7.81 -23.88 -17.92
C PRO A 524 6.76 -24.70 -17.16
N THR A 525 5.95 -24.03 -16.34
CA THR A 525 4.94 -24.65 -15.45
C THR A 525 3.65 -25.07 -16.17
N ARG A 526 3.49 -24.80 -17.47
CA ARG A 526 2.28 -25.19 -18.21
C ARG A 526 2.39 -26.62 -18.77
N THR A 527 2.43 -27.62 -17.89
CA THR A 527 2.51 -29.06 -18.21
C THR A 527 1.25 -29.79 -17.77
N GLU A 528 1.01 -30.99 -18.29
CA GLU A 528 -0.13 -31.83 -17.88
C GLU A 528 -0.07 -32.21 -16.38
N GLN A 529 1.12 -32.47 -15.85
CA GLN A 529 1.31 -32.80 -14.43
C GLN A 529 1.12 -31.58 -13.51
N VAL A 530 1.43 -30.37 -13.98
CA VAL A 530 1.26 -29.14 -13.20
C VAL A 530 -0.14 -28.52 -13.37
N ILE A 531 -0.81 -28.78 -14.49
CA ILE A 531 -2.15 -28.24 -14.77
C ILE A 531 -3.20 -29.34 -14.62
N GLY A 532 -3.20 -30.37 -15.47
CA GLY A 532 -4.28 -31.38 -15.53
C GLY A 532 -4.50 -32.15 -14.23
N MET A 533 -3.45 -32.67 -13.59
CA MET A 533 -3.59 -33.38 -12.32
C MET A 533 -4.03 -32.46 -11.16
N ARG A 534 -3.56 -31.21 -11.16
CA ARG A 534 -3.95 -30.21 -10.16
C ARG A 534 -5.38 -29.71 -10.38
N ASP A 535 -5.82 -29.56 -11.62
CA ASP A 535 -7.19 -29.16 -11.96
C ASP A 535 -8.22 -30.16 -11.43
N GLN A 536 -7.93 -31.46 -11.54
CA GLN A 536 -8.82 -32.48 -10.98
C GLN A 536 -8.91 -32.38 -9.46
N ARG A 537 -7.77 -32.17 -8.77
CA ARG A 537 -7.74 -31.94 -7.32
C ARG A 537 -8.51 -30.67 -6.93
N PHE A 538 -8.31 -29.57 -7.65
CA PHE A 538 -9.02 -28.31 -7.43
C PHE A 538 -10.52 -28.49 -7.61
N ARG A 539 -10.93 -29.15 -8.70
CA ARG A 539 -12.33 -29.51 -8.98
C ARG A 539 -12.95 -30.23 -7.79
N GLU A 540 -12.32 -31.30 -7.30
CA GLU A 540 -12.83 -32.09 -6.18
C GLU A 540 -12.94 -31.29 -4.87
N ARG A 541 -11.90 -30.50 -4.55
CA ARG A 541 -11.82 -29.77 -3.28
C ARG A 541 -12.69 -28.52 -3.24
N MET A 542 -12.89 -27.84 -4.37
CA MET A 542 -13.75 -26.65 -4.42
C MET A 542 -15.23 -26.98 -4.58
N ARG A 543 -15.58 -28.11 -5.21
CA ARG A 543 -16.97 -28.46 -5.58
C ARG A 543 -17.98 -28.31 -4.43
N PRO A 544 -17.74 -28.84 -3.22
CA PRO A 544 -18.71 -28.70 -2.12
C PRO A 544 -19.08 -27.25 -1.79
N TYR A 545 -18.10 -26.34 -1.91
CA TYR A 545 -18.27 -24.92 -1.58
C TYR A 545 -18.95 -24.15 -2.72
N ILE A 546 -18.57 -24.42 -3.97
CA ILE A 546 -19.18 -23.73 -5.11
C ILE A 546 -20.63 -24.18 -5.35
N GLU A 547 -20.99 -25.42 -5.00
CA GLU A 547 -22.37 -25.93 -5.04
C GLU A 547 -23.26 -25.34 -3.93
N ALA A 548 -22.69 -25.09 -2.74
CA ALA A 548 -23.40 -24.41 -1.66
C ALA A 548 -23.79 -22.95 -2.03
N GLY A 549 -23.02 -22.34 -2.93
CA GLY A 549 -23.19 -20.96 -3.37
C GLY A 549 -22.36 -19.97 -2.53
N ARG A 550 -22.35 -18.71 -2.97
CA ARG A 550 -21.68 -17.59 -2.29
C ARG A 550 -20.17 -17.83 -2.04
N THR A 551 -19.53 -18.59 -2.92
CA THR A 551 -18.09 -18.90 -2.86
C THR A 551 -17.36 -18.24 -4.02
N ALA A 552 -16.19 -17.63 -3.77
CA ALA A 552 -15.25 -17.25 -4.81
C ALA A 552 -13.99 -18.12 -4.76
N VAL A 553 -13.60 -18.69 -5.88
CA VAL A 553 -12.38 -19.49 -6.02
C VAL A 553 -11.35 -18.73 -6.87
N PHE A 554 -10.10 -18.74 -6.46
CA PHE A 554 -8.99 -18.12 -7.18
C PHE A 554 -7.91 -19.15 -7.50
N VAL A 555 -7.65 -19.31 -8.78
CA VAL A 555 -6.63 -20.21 -9.33
C VAL A 555 -5.74 -19.43 -10.27
N GLY A 556 -4.49 -19.83 -10.40
CA GLY A 556 -3.57 -19.39 -11.43
C GLY A 556 -4.24 -19.51 -12.78
N THR A 557 -4.19 -18.42 -13.55
CA THR A 557 -4.97 -18.26 -14.79
C THR A 557 -4.93 -19.45 -15.75
N ALA A 558 -3.82 -20.19 -15.83
CA ALA A 558 -3.69 -21.33 -16.73
C ALA A 558 -4.69 -22.47 -16.42
N HIS A 559 -5.05 -22.65 -15.15
CA HIS A 559 -5.99 -23.69 -14.69
C HIS A 559 -7.41 -23.47 -15.23
N MET A 560 -7.78 -22.21 -15.51
CA MET A 560 -9.12 -21.88 -16.01
C MET A 560 -9.49 -22.58 -17.33
N LEU A 561 -8.51 -22.99 -18.13
CA LEU A 561 -8.76 -23.67 -19.41
C LEU A 561 -9.48 -25.00 -19.26
N ASN A 562 -8.96 -25.83 -18.36
CA ASN A 562 -9.53 -27.13 -18.08
C ASN A 562 -10.69 -27.00 -17.11
N LEU A 563 -10.55 -26.15 -16.09
CA LEU A 563 -11.58 -25.96 -15.08
C LEU A 563 -12.88 -25.41 -15.66
N GLU A 564 -12.84 -24.53 -16.68
CA GLU A 564 -14.06 -24.09 -17.35
C GLU A 564 -14.84 -25.27 -17.94
N LYS A 565 -14.14 -26.19 -18.63
CA LYS A 565 -14.78 -27.38 -19.21
C LYS A 565 -15.25 -28.36 -18.12
N MET A 566 -14.40 -28.66 -17.14
CA MET A 566 -14.70 -29.58 -16.04
C MET A 566 -15.91 -29.11 -15.22
N LEU A 567 -16.03 -27.80 -14.98
CA LEU A 567 -17.18 -27.24 -14.27
C LEU A 567 -18.48 -27.32 -15.08
N ARG A 568 -18.41 -27.16 -16.40
CA ARG A 568 -19.57 -27.42 -17.28
C ARG A 568 -19.97 -28.89 -17.25
N GLU A 569 -19.01 -29.81 -17.24
CA GLU A 569 -19.25 -31.26 -17.07
C GLU A 569 -19.90 -31.58 -15.72
N ASP A 570 -19.55 -30.85 -14.66
CA ASP A 570 -20.20 -30.92 -13.34
C ASP A 570 -21.61 -30.27 -13.29
N GLY A 571 -22.13 -29.79 -14.43
CA GLY A 571 -23.47 -29.22 -14.55
C GLY A 571 -23.58 -27.75 -14.14
N PHE A 572 -22.47 -27.02 -14.01
CA PHE A 572 -22.52 -25.57 -13.83
C PHE A 572 -22.73 -24.85 -15.16
N THR A 573 -23.57 -23.82 -15.14
CA THR A 573 -23.54 -22.77 -16.16
C THR A 573 -22.35 -21.85 -15.85
N VAL A 574 -21.36 -21.85 -16.74
CA VAL A 574 -20.14 -21.05 -16.59
C VAL A 574 -20.18 -19.87 -17.56
N THR A 575 -20.20 -18.65 -17.01
CA THR A 575 -20.30 -17.41 -17.79
C THR A 575 -19.22 -16.42 -17.40
N GLN A 576 -18.38 -16.02 -18.36
CA GLN A 576 -17.35 -15.01 -18.11
C GLN A 576 -17.97 -13.63 -17.83
N ILE A 577 -17.54 -12.98 -16.76
CA ILE A 577 -17.96 -11.62 -16.39
C ILE A 577 -17.20 -10.61 -17.25
N ARG A 578 -17.96 -9.72 -17.91
CA ARG A 578 -17.44 -8.65 -18.77
C ARG A 578 -17.61 -7.30 -18.06
N PRO A 579 -16.59 -6.81 -17.34
CA PRO A 579 -16.77 -5.72 -16.36
C PRO A 579 -16.97 -4.33 -16.99
N THR A 580 -16.70 -4.14 -18.28
CA THR A 580 -16.88 -2.84 -18.97
C THR A 580 -17.48 -3.01 -20.36
N VAL A 581 -18.01 -1.91 -20.92
CA VAL A 581 -18.52 -1.88 -22.31
C VAL A 581 -17.47 -2.35 -23.30
N ARG A 582 -16.20 -1.99 -23.11
CA ARG A 582 -15.09 -2.45 -23.96
C ARG A 582 -14.95 -3.98 -23.95
N HIS A 583 -15.09 -4.63 -22.79
CA HIS A 583 -15.04 -6.09 -22.69
C HIS A 583 -16.23 -6.75 -23.39
N LYS A 584 -17.43 -6.15 -23.26
CA LYS A 584 -18.65 -6.62 -23.92
C LYS A 584 -18.54 -6.51 -25.45
N LEU A 585 -18.11 -5.36 -25.97
CA LEU A 585 -17.92 -5.15 -27.40
C LEU A 585 -16.92 -6.14 -27.99
N ARG A 586 -15.77 -6.35 -27.34
CA ARG A 586 -14.79 -7.34 -27.80
C ARG A 586 -15.28 -8.78 -27.79
N ALA A 587 -16.26 -9.11 -26.94
CA ALA A 587 -16.89 -10.42 -26.94
C ALA A 587 -17.71 -10.66 -28.20
N LEU A 588 -18.29 -9.59 -28.78
CA LEU A 588 -19.17 -9.68 -29.96
C LEU A 588 -18.39 -9.81 -31.27
N PHE A 589 -17.10 -9.43 -31.28
CA PHE A 589 -16.22 -9.48 -32.45
C PHE A 589 -15.18 -10.61 -32.40
N LYS A 590 -15.34 -11.54 -31.45
CA LYS A 590 -14.59 -12.80 -31.35
C LYS A 590 -15.57 -13.95 -31.54
#